data_AF-A0A833D5S5-F1
#
_entry.id   AF-A0A833D5S5-F1
#
_cell.length_a   1.000
_cell.length_b   1.000
_cell.length_c   1.000
_cell.angle_alpha   90.00
_cell.angle_beta   90.00
_cell.angle_gamma   90.00
#
_symmetry.space_group_name_H-M   'P 1'
#
loop_
_entity.id
_entity.type
_entity.pdbx_description
1 polymer ?
#
loop_
_entity_poly.entity_id
_entity_poly.type
_entity_poly.pdbx_seq_one_letter_code
_entity_poly.pdbx_strand_id
1 'polypeptide(L)' 'SLKGELHPMWGGSGLHYAMNSALLGDGTYEFVITVQSPTFARAVKDKDLFTTPASARFDFKLKNGALTEVSEPIPPPS' A
#
# COMPACT_ATOMS: atom_id res chain seq x y z
N SER A 1 0.55 -7.71 13.83
CA SER A 1 0.71 -6.88 12.63
C SER A 1 0.06 -5.53 12.89
N LEU A 2 0.70 -4.44 12.48
CA LEU A 2 0.07 -3.12 12.49
C LEU A 2 -0.93 -3.06 11.32
N LYS A 3 -2.08 -2.42 11.55
CA LYS A 3 -3.09 -2.14 10.52
C LYS A 3 -3.52 -0.68 10.66
N GLY A 4 -3.77 -0.03 9.53
CA GLY A 4 -4.26 1.35 9.50
C GLY A 4 -4.75 1.72 8.11
N GLU A 5 -5.54 2.78 8.05
CA GLU A 5 -6.01 3.35 6.78
C GLU A 5 -4.98 4.36 6.28
N LEU A 6 -4.69 4.31 4.98
CA LEU A 6 -3.87 5.33 4.33
C LEU A 6 -4.78 6.48 3.91
N HIS A 7 -4.51 7.69 4.40
CA HIS A 7 -5.28 8.87 4.05
C HIS A 7 -4.67 9.59 2.85
N PRO A 8 -5.49 10.23 1.99
CA PRO A 8 -4.97 11.06 0.92
C PRO A 8 -4.24 12.27 1.51
N MET A 9 -3.01 12.50 1.03
CA MET A 9 -2.13 13.57 1.48
C MET A 9 -1.53 14.30 0.29
N TRP A 10 -1.23 15.58 0.48
CA TRP A 10 -0.51 16.40 -0.47
C TRP A 10 0.90 16.68 0.06
N GLY A 11 1.93 16.40 -0.76
CA GLY A 11 3.32 16.67 -0.42
C GLY A 11 4.11 17.24 -1.59
N GLY A 12 5.42 17.40 -1.42
CA GLY A 12 6.30 17.95 -2.47
C GLY A 12 6.32 17.15 -3.77
N SER A 13 5.96 15.87 -3.73
CA SER A 13 5.84 14.96 -4.88
C SER A 13 4.42 14.88 -5.46
N GLY A 14 3.46 15.62 -4.92
CA GLY A 14 2.05 15.60 -5.32
C GLY A 14 1.14 14.75 -4.42
N LEU A 15 -0.02 14.36 -4.96
CA LEU A 15 -1.05 13.59 -4.26
C LEU A 15 -0.60 12.13 -4.05
N HIS A 16 -0.68 11.65 -2.82
CA HIS A 16 -0.37 10.27 -2.44
C HIS A 16 -1.22 9.81 -1.25
N TYR A 17 -1.15 8.53 -0.90
CA TYR A 17 -1.81 7.98 0.29
C TYR A 17 -0.76 7.50 1.30
N ALA A 18 -0.92 7.82 2.58
CA ALA A 18 0.06 7.48 3.60
C ALA A 18 -0.55 7.38 5.00
N MET A 19 0.18 6.69 5.89
CA MET A 19 -0.03 6.69 7.34
C MET A 19 1.33 6.70 8.04
N ASN A 20 1.40 7.34 9.21
CA ASN A 20 2.58 7.21 10.06
C ASN A 20 2.54 5.87 10.80
N SER A 21 3.69 5.18 10.85
CA SER A 21 3.83 3.89 11.52
C SER A 21 5.06 3.92 12.42
N ALA A 22 4.89 3.51 13.68
CA ALA A 22 6.00 3.24 14.58
C ALA A 22 6.47 1.79 14.38
N LEU A 23 7.53 1.62 13.61
CA LEU A 23 8.19 0.32 13.42
C LEU A 23 9.09 0.02 14.64
N LEU A 24 9.30 -1.28 14.94
CA LEU A 24 10.01 -1.72 16.15
C LEU A 24 11.54 -1.54 16.07
N GLY A 25 12.06 -1.12 14.92
CA GLY A 25 13.49 -0.89 14.68
C GLY A 25 13.92 -1.34 13.28
N ASP A 26 15.20 -1.65 13.14
CA ASP A 26 15.73 -2.24 11.92
C ASP A 26 15.21 -3.67 11.71
N GLY A 27 15.13 -4.09 10.45
CA GLY A 27 14.67 -5.45 10.13
C GLY A 27 14.00 -5.54 8.76
N THR A 28 13.55 -6.76 8.45
CA THR A 28 12.72 -7.04 7.27
C THR A 28 11.25 -6.99 7.68
N TYR A 29 10.45 -6.28 6.89
CA TYR A 29 9.04 -6.09 7.09
C TYR A 29 8.27 -6.49 5.85
N GLU A 30 7.06 -6.96 6.06
CA GLU A 30 6.07 -7.14 5.01
C GLU A 30 5.01 -6.04 5.16
N PHE A 31 4.61 -5.45 4.05
CA PHE A 31 3.45 -4.59 3.99
C PHE A 31 2.48 -5.03 2.89
N VAL A 32 1.20 -5.05 3.23
CA VAL A 32 0.10 -5.36 2.31
C VAL A 32 -0.77 -4.11 2.17
N ILE A 33 -0.92 -3.64 0.94
CA ILE A 33 -1.86 -2.57 0.58
C ILE A 33 -3.09 -3.22 -0.01
N THR A 34 -4.26 -2.84 0.50
CA THR A 34 -5.54 -3.17 -0.13
C THR A 34 -6.21 -1.88 -0.58
N VAL A 35 -6.53 -1.81 -1.88
CA VAL A 35 -7.30 -0.71 -2.46
C VAL A 35 -8.73 -1.19 -2.62
N GLN A 36 -9.64 -0.53 -1.89
CA GLN A 36 -11.07 -0.79 -2.00
C GLN A 36 -11.66 -0.18 -3.27
N SER A 37 -12.78 -0.72 -3.72
CA SER A 37 -13.55 -0.19 -4.84
C SER A 37 -13.98 1.26 -4.57
N PRO A 38 -13.81 2.18 -5.51
CA PRO A 38 -14.14 3.58 -5.29
C PRO A 38 -15.64 3.80 -5.07
N THR A 39 -16.00 4.65 -4.11
CA THR A 39 -17.40 4.99 -3.78
C THR A 39 -17.93 6.23 -4.50
N PHE A 40 -17.09 6.93 -5.27
CA PHE A 40 -17.52 8.11 -6.00
C PHE A 40 -18.51 7.79 -7.12
N ALA A 41 -19.39 8.75 -7.41
CA ALA A 41 -20.39 8.63 -8.47
C ALA A 41 -19.72 8.46 -9.85
N ARG A 42 -20.30 7.60 -10.68
CA ARG A 42 -19.77 7.22 -11.99
C ARG A 42 -20.85 7.23 -13.05
N ALA A 43 -20.45 7.44 -14.30
CA ALA A 43 -21.33 7.30 -15.43
C ALA A 43 -21.85 5.86 -15.51
N VAL A 44 -23.08 5.67 -16.01
CA VAL A 44 -23.73 4.35 -16.05
C VAL A 44 -22.87 3.29 -16.77
N LYS A 45 -22.21 3.69 -17.86
CA LYS A 45 -21.32 2.83 -18.65
C LYS A 45 -20.08 2.32 -17.89
N ASP A 46 -19.69 2.98 -16.80
CA ASP A 46 -18.46 2.70 -16.04
C ASP A 46 -18.77 2.11 -14.65
N LYS A 47 -20.03 1.80 -14.35
CA LYS A 47 -20.48 1.35 -13.01
C LYS A 47 -19.83 0.03 -12.58
N ASP A 48 -19.58 -0.85 -13.54
CA ASP A 48 -19.04 -2.19 -13.28
C ASP A 48 -17.51 -2.23 -13.35
N LEU A 49 -16.86 -1.10 -13.65
CA LEU A 49 -15.41 -0.98 -13.55
C LEU A 49 -15.00 -0.91 -12.08
N PHE A 50 -13.87 -1.54 -11.72
CA PHE A 50 -13.27 -1.45 -10.37
C PHE A 50 -14.21 -1.88 -9.23
N THR A 51 -14.91 -3.01 -9.40
CA THR A 51 -15.85 -3.55 -8.41
C THR A 51 -15.20 -4.45 -7.37
N THR A 52 -14.02 -5.00 -7.66
CA THR A 52 -13.28 -5.90 -6.78
C THR A 52 -12.10 -5.18 -6.13
N PRO A 53 -11.96 -5.24 -4.80
CA PRO A 53 -10.76 -4.76 -4.13
C PRO A 53 -9.50 -5.45 -4.65
N ALA A 54 -8.43 -4.69 -4.85
CA ALA A 54 -7.13 -5.21 -5.25
C ALA A 54 -6.17 -5.16 -4.06
N SER A 55 -5.28 -6.15 -3.95
CA SER A 55 -4.22 -6.13 -2.94
C SER A 55 -2.86 -6.35 -3.57
N ALA A 56 -1.86 -5.66 -3.04
CA ALA A 56 -0.46 -5.84 -3.38
C ALA A 56 0.33 -6.02 -2.08
N ARG A 57 1.32 -6.90 -2.12
CA ARG A 57 2.24 -7.18 -1.00
C ARG A 57 3.63 -6.73 -1.41
N PHE A 58 4.39 -6.20 -0.46
CA PHE A 58 5.77 -5.79 -0.63
C PHE A 58 6.57 -6.20 0.60
N ASP A 59 7.80 -6.62 0.38
CA ASP A 59 8.78 -6.80 1.44
C ASP A 59 9.77 -5.64 1.39
N PHE A 60 10.16 -5.12 2.55
CA PHE A 60 11.13 -4.04 2.64
C PHE A 60 12.07 -4.23 3.81
N LYS A 61 13.30 -3.68 3.70
CA LYS A 61 14.31 -3.74 4.76
C LYS A 61 14.66 -2.36 5.28
N LEU A 62 14.74 -2.25 6.60
CA LEU A 62 15.25 -1.08 7.30
C LEU A 62 16.60 -1.38 7.94
N LYS A 63 17.52 -0.42 7.80
CA LYS A 63 18.81 -0.41 8.49
C LYS A 63 19.17 1.02 8.90
N ASN A 64 19.54 1.21 10.16
CA ASN A 64 19.76 2.50 10.80
C ASN A 64 18.58 3.48 10.59
N GLY A 65 17.36 2.97 10.63
CA GLY A 65 16.14 3.77 10.39
C GLY A 65 15.92 4.21 8.94
N ALA A 66 16.75 3.76 7.99
CA ALA A 66 16.62 4.06 6.57
C ALA A 66 16.13 2.85 5.77
N LEU A 67 15.31 3.10 4.76
CA LEU A 67 14.89 2.11 3.78
C LEU A 67 16.08 1.74 2.88
N THR A 68 16.45 0.45 2.86
CA THR A 68 17.60 -0.03 2.06
C THR A 68 17.21 -0.93 0.90
N GLU A 69 16.04 -1.56 0.96
CA GLU A 69 15.58 -2.50 -0.05
C GLU A 69 14.05 -2.54 -0.08
N VAL A 70 13.48 -2.67 -1.28
CA VAL A 70 12.07 -2.97 -1.53
C VAL A 70 12.01 -4.03 -2.61
N SER A 71 11.22 -5.07 -2.39
CA SER A 71 10.98 -6.13 -3.36
C SER A 71 9.51 -6.53 -3.39
N GLU A 72 9.04 -6.92 -4.57
CA GLU A 72 7.80 -7.69 -4.67
C GLU A 72 8.05 -9.11 -4.15
N PRO A 73 7.08 -9.72 -3.44
CA PRO A 73 7.18 -11.10 -3.03
C PRO A 73 7.26 -11.98 -4.27
N ILE A 74 8.21 -12.92 -4.27
CA ILE A 74 8.29 -13.94 -5.31
C ILE A 74 7.00 -14.78 -5.21
N PRO A 75 6.16 -14.86 -6.27
CA PRO A 75 5.00 -15.72 -6.25
C PRO A 75 5.43 -17.17 -5.93
N PRO A 76 4.65 -17.93 -5.16
CA PRO A 76 4.95 -19.35 -4.96
C PRO A 76 5.05 -20.05 -6.32
N PRO A 77 5.99 -21.00 -6.49
CA PRO A 77 6.11 -21.75 -7.73
C PRO A 77 4.78 -22.44 -8.04
N SER A 78 4.37 -22.36 -9.32
CA SER A 78 3.14 -22.97 -9.85
C SER A 78 3.20 -24.49 -9.86
#